data_AF-A0A7S1NE69-F1
#
_entry.id   AF-A0A7S1NE69-F1
#
_cell.length_a   1.000
_cell.length_b   1.000
_cell.length_c   1.000
_cell.angle_alpha   90.00
_cell.angle_beta   90.00
_cell.angle_gamma   90.00
#
_symmetry.space_group_name_H-M   'P 1'
#
loop_
_entity.id
_entity.type
_entity.pdbx_description
1 polymer ?
#
loop_
_entity_poly.entity_id
_entity_poly.type
_entity_poly.pdbx_seq_one_letter_code
_entity_poly.pdbx_strand_id
1 'polypeptide(L)'
;FRLIFCEECMYFMERHSMWLLLWAFIIISDGAIPQDCLEYFDGCNWCTLDKETNISSCTERTCDQTSPSYCKTWAGMPPECMKYDDGCNECLRSEPGAPVLCTTMYCDEPGDPFCLDWAAMPINCLEYYDGCNWCNRNQVGSLAACTTQVCDEQQASFCMTWASELLPMPLPMPTTDEIPDGCLSFFDGCNWCTRIQAGEPAVCTLQFCQQSFDLMPTPYCEAWAGMPPDCLLYFDGCNNCTRSAPGEDVACTLKACETLEVPVCFDWAVMPINCLKYYDGCNWCNRGDVGGVAACTARECTTQEPMYCTDWAAKSSDHNPVLEIPDGCLSFFDGCNWCQAGEPTVCTLRLCHPSIDSTQTPYCEAW
;
A
#
# COMPACT_ATOMS: atom_id res chain seq x y z
N PHE A 1 4.51 21.47 -29.07
CA PHE A 1 4.92 22.78 -28.53
C PHE A 1 5.46 23.65 -29.67
N ARG A 2 4.88 24.83 -29.92
CA ARG A 2 5.39 25.81 -30.88
C ARG A 2 6.49 26.63 -30.20
N LEU A 3 7.73 26.49 -30.65
CA LEU A 3 8.83 27.38 -30.25
C LEU A 3 8.85 28.60 -31.17
N ILE A 4 8.71 29.78 -30.56
CA ILE A 4 8.92 31.09 -31.17
C ILE A 4 10.42 31.36 -31.09
N PHE A 5 11.09 31.51 -32.24
CA PHE A 5 12.46 32.00 -32.31
C PHE A 5 12.47 33.53 -32.20
N CYS A 6 13.24 34.06 -31.25
CA CYS A 6 13.53 35.49 -31.13
C CYS A 6 14.93 35.73 -31.71
N GLU A 7 15.03 36.52 -32.78
CA GLU A 7 16.23 36.73 -33.60
C GLU A 7 17.31 37.64 -32.97
N GLU A 8 17.17 38.12 -31.73
CA GLU A 8 18.10 39.13 -31.17
C GLU A 8 19.15 38.62 -30.17
N CYS A 9 19.30 37.31 -29.96
CA CYS A 9 20.29 36.78 -29.00
C CYS A 9 21.66 36.40 -29.61
N MET A 10 22.00 36.87 -30.81
CA MET A 10 23.13 36.32 -31.59
C MET A 10 24.40 37.16 -31.65
N TYR A 11 24.71 37.99 -30.64
CA TYR A 11 25.89 38.87 -30.69
C TYR A 11 26.85 38.85 -29.50
N PHE A 12 26.75 37.89 -28.59
CA PHE A 12 27.60 37.93 -27.38
C PHE A 12 28.02 36.57 -26.84
N MET A 13 28.71 35.73 -27.63
CA MET A 13 29.59 34.67 -27.11
C MET A 13 30.61 34.22 -28.15
N GLU A 14 31.69 35.00 -28.33
CA GLU A 14 32.93 34.51 -28.91
C GLU A 14 33.86 34.01 -27.79
N ARG A 15 34.38 32.78 -27.97
CA ARG A 15 35.69 32.24 -27.50
C ARG A 15 35.85 31.30 -26.31
N HIS A 16 34.84 30.74 -25.62
CA HIS A 16 35.15 29.79 -24.53
C HIS A 16 34.32 28.51 -24.36
N SER A 17 33.59 28.02 -25.37
CA SER A 17 32.71 26.84 -25.19
C SER A 17 32.75 25.80 -26.31
N MET A 18 33.91 25.59 -26.96
CA MET A 18 34.03 24.64 -28.08
C MET A 18 34.39 23.20 -27.66
N TRP A 19 34.39 22.88 -26.37
CA TRP A 19 34.71 21.54 -25.85
C TRP A 19 33.53 20.80 -25.19
N LEU A 20 32.33 21.42 -25.10
CA LEU A 20 31.16 20.80 -24.47
C LEU A 20 30.05 20.36 -25.46
N LEU A 21 30.23 20.58 -26.77
CA LEU A 21 29.21 20.28 -27.79
C LEU A 21 29.45 18.99 -28.60
N LEU A 22 30.41 18.15 -28.18
CA LEU A 22 30.73 16.89 -28.86
C LEU A 22 30.16 15.63 -28.16
N TRP A 23 29.31 15.79 -27.14
CA TRP A 23 28.73 14.68 -26.38
C TRP A 23 27.20 14.54 -26.49
N ALA A 24 26.52 15.29 -27.36
CA ALA A 24 25.06 15.39 -27.35
C ALA A 24 24.34 15.19 -28.69
N PHE A 25 24.89 14.39 -29.61
CA PHE A 25 24.18 14.02 -30.85
C PHE A 25 24.37 12.55 -31.19
N ILE A 26 23.71 11.68 -30.42
CA ILE A 26 23.15 10.43 -30.94
C ILE A 26 21.65 10.61 -30.84
N ILE A 27 21.05 11.10 -31.92
CA ILE A 27 19.60 11.09 -32.09
C ILE A 27 19.26 9.64 -32.45
N ILE A 28 18.82 8.88 -31.46
CA ILE A 28 18.14 7.60 -31.69
C ILE A 28 16.85 7.96 -32.44
N SER A 29 16.63 7.35 -33.61
CA SER A 29 15.39 7.52 -34.38
C SER A 29 14.19 7.14 -33.50
N ASP A 30 13.10 7.91 -33.58
CA ASP A 30 11.88 7.91 -32.72
C ASP A 30 11.05 6.60 -32.65
N GLY A 31 11.66 5.42 -32.82
CA GLY A 31 11.01 4.14 -32.54
C GLY A 31 10.88 3.96 -31.03
N ALA A 32 9.69 4.15 -30.48
CA ALA A 32 9.40 3.79 -29.11
C ALA A 32 9.67 2.28 -28.92
N ILE A 33 10.49 1.93 -27.93
CA ILE A 33 10.70 0.52 -27.56
C ILE A 33 9.35 -0.03 -27.12
N PRO A 34 8.87 -1.15 -27.71
CA PRO A 34 7.60 -1.74 -27.30
C PRO A 34 7.57 -2.04 -25.80
N GLN A 35 6.41 -1.84 -25.17
CA GLN A 35 6.18 -2.34 -23.81
C GLN A 35 6.43 -3.85 -23.79
N ASP A 36 7.03 -4.33 -22.70
CA ASP A 36 7.36 -5.74 -22.50
C ASP A 36 8.49 -6.28 -23.39
N CYS A 37 9.29 -5.44 -24.05
CA CYS A 37 10.50 -5.93 -24.70
C CYS A 37 11.61 -6.21 -23.66
N LEU A 38 12.26 -7.39 -23.73
CA LEU A 38 13.39 -7.79 -22.89
C LEU A 38 14.73 -7.68 -23.62
N GLU A 39 14.76 -7.99 -24.92
CA GLU A 39 15.93 -7.79 -25.78
C GLU A 39 15.51 -7.00 -27.02
N TYR A 40 16.13 -5.85 -27.24
CA TYR A 40 15.81 -4.92 -28.32
C TYR A 40 17.01 -4.72 -29.24
N PHE A 41 16.77 -4.78 -30.54
CA PHE A 41 17.74 -4.36 -31.54
C PHE A 41 17.47 -2.91 -31.90
N ASP A 42 18.43 -2.01 -31.65
CA ASP A 42 18.26 -0.58 -31.95
C ASP A 42 18.56 -0.22 -33.43
N GLY A 43 18.85 -1.23 -34.26
CA GLY A 43 19.29 -1.06 -35.64
C GLY A 43 20.78 -1.31 -35.85
N CYS A 44 21.58 -1.41 -34.79
CA CYS A 44 23.00 -1.77 -34.84
C CYS A 44 23.46 -2.63 -33.65
N ASN A 45 22.91 -2.37 -32.47
CA ASN A 45 23.29 -2.92 -31.19
C ASN A 45 22.16 -3.77 -30.60
N TRP A 46 22.57 -4.78 -29.83
CA TRP A 46 21.69 -5.58 -29.01
C TRP A 46 21.62 -4.99 -27.61
N CYS A 47 20.42 -4.60 -27.20
CA CYS A 47 20.15 -4.03 -25.89
C CYS A 47 19.32 -4.99 -25.04
N THR A 48 19.64 -5.10 -23.76
CA THR A 48 18.81 -5.76 -22.75
C THR A 48 18.01 -4.71 -22.00
N LEU A 49 16.74 -5.00 -21.74
CA LEU A 49 15.81 -4.10 -21.07
C LEU A 49 15.47 -4.66 -19.68
N ASP A 50 15.23 -3.78 -18.72
CA ASP A 50 14.62 -4.16 -17.45
C ASP A 50 13.09 -4.24 -17.56
N LYS A 51 12.42 -4.54 -16.44
CA LYS A 51 10.96 -4.69 -16.39
C LYS A 51 10.19 -3.39 -16.64
N GLU A 52 10.86 -2.26 -16.59
CA GLU A 52 10.31 -0.92 -16.80
C GLU A 52 10.67 -0.40 -18.19
N THR A 53 11.14 -1.28 -19.09
CA THR A 53 11.60 -0.97 -20.44
C THR A 53 12.80 -0.02 -20.49
N ASN A 54 13.56 0.13 -19.40
CA ASN A 54 14.80 0.89 -19.44
C ASN A 54 15.93 0.02 -19.99
N ILE A 55 16.78 0.63 -20.81
CA ILE A 55 17.96 -0.04 -21.36
C ILE A 55 18.94 -0.30 -20.20
N SER A 56 19.10 -1.58 -19.85
CA SER A 56 20.04 -2.03 -18.81
C SER A 56 21.47 -2.19 -19.35
N SER A 57 21.61 -2.66 -20.58
CA SER A 57 22.91 -2.76 -21.26
C SER A 57 22.72 -2.82 -22.78
N CYS A 58 23.72 -2.39 -23.56
CA CYS A 58 23.76 -2.64 -25.00
C CYS A 58 25.16 -3.11 -25.41
N THR A 59 25.25 -3.96 -26.43
CA THR A 59 26.52 -4.18 -27.12
C THR A 59 26.96 -2.90 -27.79
N GLU A 60 28.22 -2.50 -27.70
CA GLU A 60 28.73 -1.35 -28.46
C GLU A 60 29.40 -1.84 -29.74
N ARG A 61 28.70 -1.73 -30.87
CA ARG A 61 29.22 -2.07 -32.19
C ARG A 61 29.13 -0.85 -33.10
N THR A 62 30.13 -0.70 -33.96
CA THR A 62 30.06 0.26 -35.06
C THR A 62 29.50 -0.47 -36.28
N CYS A 63 28.36 -0.02 -36.78
CA CYS A 63 27.75 -0.59 -37.98
C CYS A 63 27.90 0.37 -39.15
N ASP A 64 28.38 -0.14 -40.29
CA ASP A 64 28.47 0.63 -41.53
C ASP A 64 27.08 0.90 -42.15
N GLN A 65 26.08 0.11 -41.75
CA GLN A 65 24.67 0.25 -42.15
C GLN A 65 23.77 -0.07 -40.96
N THR A 66 22.70 0.71 -40.77
CA THR A 66 21.66 0.48 -39.76
C THR A 66 20.49 -0.28 -40.37
N SER A 67 19.93 -1.25 -39.66
CA SER A 67 18.65 -1.89 -40.02
C SER A 67 17.50 -1.31 -39.20
N PRO A 68 16.23 -1.57 -39.55
CA PRO A 68 15.10 -1.22 -38.70
C PRO A 68 15.25 -1.83 -37.30
N SER A 69 14.86 -1.08 -36.28
CA SER A 69 14.84 -1.58 -34.91
C SER A 69 13.67 -2.53 -34.69
N TYR A 70 13.87 -3.53 -33.82
CA TYR A 70 12.81 -4.50 -33.48
C TYR A 70 13.08 -5.15 -32.11
N CYS A 71 12.01 -5.65 -31.48
CA CYS A 71 12.15 -6.47 -30.29
C CYS A 71 12.51 -7.90 -30.67
N LYS A 72 13.62 -8.43 -30.15
CA LYS A 72 14.05 -9.81 -30.36
C LYS A 72 13.52 -10.77 -29.31
N THR A 73 13.29 -10.30 -28.10
CA THR A 73 12.74 -11.13 -27.04
C THR A 73 11.73 -10.30 -26.28
N TRP A 74 10.46 -10.72 -26.34
CA TRP A 74 9.38 -10.15 -25.54
C TRP A 74 9.37 -10.78 -24.15
N ALA A 75 8.71 -10.14 -23.19
CA ALA A 75 8.52 -10.60 -21.82
C ALA A 75 7.51 -11.75 -21.77
N GLY A 76 7.80 -12.81 -22.51
CA GLY A 76 7.09 -14.08 -22.50
C GLY A 76 5.65 -14.03 -23.01
N MET A 77 5.19 -15.17 -23.50
CA MET A 77 3.78 -15.46 -23.65
C MET A 77 3.05 -15.19 -22.31
N PRO A 78 1.98 -14.35 -22.29
CA PRO A 78 1.21 -14.04 -21.08
C PRO A 78 0.91 -15.30 -20.28
N PRO A 79 1.00 -15.32 -18.93
CA PRO A 79 0.97 -16.55 -18.13
C PRO A 79 -0.23 -17.46 -18.44
N GLU A 80 -1.38 -16.86 -18.75
CA GLU A 80 -2.63 -17.56 -19.06
C GLU A 80 -2.84 -17.88 -20.55
N CYS A 81 -1.93 -17.45 -21.43
CA CYS A 81 -1.90 -17.83 -22.83
C CYS A 81 -1.23 -19.21 -22.99
N MET A 82 -1.94 -20.16 -23.60
CA MET A 82 -1.53 -21.55 -23.85
C MET A 82 -0.84 -21.73 -25.19
N LYS A 83 -1.30 -20.97 -26.19
CA LYS A 83 -0.73 -20.93 -27.53
C LYS A 83 -0.56 -19.47 -27.96
N TYR A 84 0.63 -19.09 -28.38
CA TYR A 84 1.00 -17.71 -28.70
C TYR A 84 1.77 -17.64 -30.00
N ASP A 85 1.49 -16.64 -30.81
CA ASP A 85 2.32 -16.27 -31.94
C ASP A 85 3.17 -15.07 -31.52
N ASP A 86 4.49 -15.21 -31.54
CA ASP A 86 5.40 -14.10 -31.19
C ASP A 86 5.64 -13.11 -32.34
N GLY A 87 4.86 -13.23 -33.42
CA GLY A 87 5.03 -12.50 -34.67
C GLY A 87 5.78 -13.31 -35.74
N CYS A 88 6.36 -14.45 -35.37
CA CYS A 88 7.07 -15.32 -36.30
C CYS A 88 6.98 -16.80 -35.94
N ASN A 89 7.03 -17.13 -34.64
CA ASN A 89 7.07 -18.47 -34.11
C ASN A 89 5.79 -18.78 -33.34
N GLU A 90 5.38 -20.04 -33.43
CA GLU A 90 4.29 -20.57 -32.64
C GLU A 90 4.84 -21.14 -31.33
N CYS A 91 4.39 -20.57 -30.24
CA CYS A 91 4.75 -20.87 -28.86
C CYS A 91 3.63 -21.63 -28.15
N LEU A 92 3.99 -22.67 -27.40
CA LEU A 92 3.06 -23.51 -26.65
C LEU A 92 3.53 -23.67 -25.20
N ARG A 93 2.58 -23.79 -24.27
CA ARG A 93 2.84 -24.27 -22.90
C ARG A 93 1.84 -25.35 -22.49
N SER A 94 2.22 -26.17 -21.51
CA SER A 94 1.41 -27.29 -21.03
C SER A 94 0.31 -26.90 -20.04
N GLU A 95 0.50 -25.81 -19.31
CA GLU A 95 -0.43 -25.25 -18.32
C GLU A 95 -0.07 -23.79 -18.02
N PRO A 96 -1.01 -22.94 -17.55
CA PRO A 96 -0.73 -21.53 -17.26
C PRO A 96 0.52 -21.31 -16.40
N GLY A 97 1.39 -20.40 -16.83
CA GLY A 97 2.66 -20.09 -16.16
C GLY A 97 3.79 -21.10 -16.41
N ALA A 98 3.54 -22.23 -17.06
CA ALA A 98 4.59 -23.19 -17.40
C ALA A 98 5.59 -22.62 -18.44
N PRO A 99 6.83 -23.17 -18.49
CA PRO A 99 7.80 -22.84 -19.52
C PRO A 99 7.23 -22.99 -20.92
N VAL A 100 7.67 -22.10 -21.81
CA VAL A 100 7.17 -22.01 -23.18
C VAL A 100 8.12 -22.73 -24.13
N LEU A 101 7.57 -23.46 -25.07
CA LEU A 101 8.28 -24.07 -26.19
C LEU A 101 7.81 -23.39 -27.47
N CYS A 102 8.71 -22.67 -28.14
CA CYS A 102 8.44 -22.02 -29.41
C CYS A 102 9.07 -22.79 -30.56
N THR A 103 8.43 -22.76 -31.72
CA THR A 103 9.12 -23.09 -32.97
C THR A 103 10.28 -22.10 -33.19
N THR A 104 11.24 -22.49 -34.03
CA THR A 104 12.34 -21.61 -34.42
C THR A 104 12.32 -21.50 -35.93
N MET A 105 11.63 -20.49 -36.42
CA MET A 105 11.58 -20.13 -37.83
C MET A 105 12.09 -18.71 -38.02
N TYR A 106 12.63 -18.46 -39.22
CA TYR A 106 13.09 -17.15 -39.62
C TYR A 106 11.96 -16.48 -40.41
N CYS A 107 11.66 -15.23 -40.06
CA CYS A 107 10.72 -14.38 -40.77
C CYS A 107 11.45 -13.13 -41.26
N ASP A 108 11.32 -12.83 -42.55
CA ASP A 108 11.89 -11.61 -43.13
C ASP A 108 11.24 -10.34 -42.56
N GLU A 109 9.94 -10.42 -42.25
CA GLU A 109 9.14 -9.35 -41.64
C GLU A 109 8.30 -9.96 -40.50
N PRO A 110 8.66 -9.75 -39.22
CA PRO A 110 7.86 -10.22 -38.08
C PRO A 110 6.53 -9.47 -38.00
N GLY A 111 5.45 -10.20 -37.71
CA GLY A 111 4.15 -9.63 -37.35
C GLY A 111 4.08 -9.14 -35.91
N ASP A 112 2.95 -8.53 -35.54
CA ASP A 112 2.64 -8.22 -34.14
C ASP A 112 2.32 -9.51 -33.37
N PRO A 113 2.82 -9.69 -32.13
CA PRO A 113 2.56 -10.89 -31.37
C PRO A 113 1.11 -10.93 -30.84
N PHE A 114 0.53 -12.12 -30.76
CA PHE A 114 -0.83 -12.32 -30.23
C PHE A 114 -1.04 -13.72 -29.66
N CYS A 115 -1.98 -13.85 -28.73
CA CYS A 115 -2.36 -15.15 -28.18
C CYS A 115 -3.40 -15.84 -29.07
N LEU A 116 -3.12 -17.09 -29.43
CA LEU A 116 -3.97 -17.97 -30.25
C LEU A 116 -4.92 -18.82 -29.40
N ASP A 117 -4.53 -19.18 -28.18
CA ASP A 117 -5.33 -20.00 -27.28
C ASP A 117 -5.08 -19.59 -25.83
N TRP A 118 -6.14 -19.21 -25.11
CA TRP A 118 -6.06 -18.86 -23.69
C TRP A 118 -6.61 -20.02 -22.87
N ALA A 119 -5.90 -20.40 -21.79
CA ALA A 119 -6.32 -21.50 -20.90
C ALA A 119 -7.71 -21.27 -20.30
N ALA A 120 -8.06 -20.00 -20.14
CA ALA A 120 -9.35 -19.51 -19.75
C ALA A 120 -9.46 -18.05 -20.20
N MET A 121 -10.69 -17.58 -20.37
CA MET A 121 -10.98 -16.16 -20.51
C MET A 121 -10.20 -15.33 -19.46
N PRO A 122 -9.41 -14.32 -19.87
CA PRO A 122 -8.51 -13.56 -18.99
C PRO A 122 -9.23 -13.07 -17.73
N ILE A 123 -8.52 -13.05 -16.59
CA ILE A 123 -9.14 -12.82 -15.28
C ILE A 123 -9.91 -11.49 -15.21
N ASN A 124 -9.35 -10.45 -15.84
CA ASN A 124 -9.79 -9.06 -15.94
C ASN A 124 -10.64 -8.76 -17.19
N CYS A 125 -10.99 -9.77 -17.99
CA CYS A 125 -11.94 -9.61 -19.08
C CYS A 125 -13.36 -9.92 -18.59
N LEU A 126 -14.35 -9.09 -18.95
CA LEU A 126 -15.76 -9.30 -18.61
C LEU A 126 -16.55 -9.90 -19.76
N GLU A 127 -16.20 -9.51 -20.99
CA GLU A 127 -16.77 -10.05 -22.22
C GLU A 127 -15.62 -10.44 -23.14
N TYR A 128 -15.57 -11.70 -23.52
CA TYR A 128 -14.46 -12.31 -24.24
C TYR A 128 -14.97 -13.13 -25.41
N TYR A 129 -14.30 -13.02 -26.55
CA TYR A 129 -14.52 -13.88 -27.69
C TYR A 129 -13.36 -14.87 -27.78
N ASP A 130 -13.64 -16.17 -27.69
CA ASP A 130 -12.61 -17.23 -27.69
C ASP A 130 -12.17 -17.67 -29.11
N GLY A 131 -12.61 -16.93 -30.14
CA GLY A 131 -12.41 -17.28 -31.54
C GLY A 131 -13.57 -18.04 -32.18
N CYS A 132 -14.59 -18.45 -31.40
CA CYS A 132 -15.81 -19.07 -31.91
C CYS A 132 -17.05 -18.72 -31.06
N ASN A 133 -16.87 -18.68 -29.75
CA ASN A 133 -17.88 -18.49 -28.74
C ASN A 133 -17.75 -17.14 -28.04
N TRP A 134 -18.90 -16.64 -27.61
CA TRP A 134 -19.03 -15.44 -26.81
C TRP A 134 -19.11 -15.85 -25.35
N CYS A 135 -18.16 -15.40 -24.56
CA CYS A 135 -18.08 -15.61 -23.12
C CYS A 135 -18.35 -14.31 -22.38
N ASN A 136 -19.17 -14.36 -21.34
CA ASN A 136 -19.32 -13.26 -20.40
C ASN A 136 -19.19 -13.72 -18.95
N ARG A 137 -18.81 -12.80 -18.07
CA ARG A 137 -18.85 -13.01 -16.63
C ARG A 137 -19.34 -11.75 -15.93
N ASN A 138 -20.03 -11.93 -14.82
CA ASN A 138 -20.63 -10.80 -14.08
C ASN A 138 -19.62 -10.07 -13.20
N GLN A 139 -18.46 -10.67 -12.93
CA GLN A 139 -17.43 -10.11 -12.07
C GLN A 139 -16.04 -10.64 -12.47
N VAL A 140 -15.00 -9.83 -12.34
CA VAL A 140 -13.59 -10.24 -12.53
C VAL A 140 -13.29 -11.51 -11.73
N GLY A 141 -12.67 -12.48 -12.39
CA GLY A 141 -12.31 -13.78 -11.80
C GLY A 141 -13.47 -14.74 -11.55
N SER A 142 -14.73 -14.39 -11.81
CA SER A 142 -15.84 -15.36 -11.71
C SER A 142 -15.86 -16.33 -12.90
N LEU A 143 -16.55 -17.46 -12.74
CA LEU A 143 -16.81 -18.37 -13.86
C LEU A 143 -17.50 -17.62 -15.00
N ALA A 144 -17.03 -17.84 -16.22
CA ALA A 144 -17.62 -17.29 -17.43
C ALA A 144 -18.70 -18.24 -17.97
N ALA A 145 -19.80 -17.67 -18.45
CA ALA A 145 -20.79 -18.37 -19.25
C ALA A 145 -20.46 -18.12 -20.72
N CYS A 146 -20.24 -19.19 -21.48
CA CYS A 146 -19.93 -19.12 -22.90
C CYS A 146 -21.04 -19.72 -23.74
N THR A 147 -21.29 -19.15 -24.92
CA THR A 147 -22.06 -19.86 -25.95
C THR A 147 -21.33 -21.13 -26.37
N THR A 148 -22.05 -22.12 -26.89
CA THR A 148 -21.46 -23.30 -27.50
C THR A 148 -21.86 -23.36 -28.96
N GLN A 149 -21.05 -22.75 -29.82
CA GLN A 149 -21.20 -22.74 -31.27
C GLN A 149 -20.15 -23.66 -31.89
N VAL A 150 -20.50 -24.26 -33.02
CA VAL A 150 -19.55 -24.98 -33.87
C VAL A 150 -19.19 -24.03 -34.99
N CYS A 151 -17.92 -23.68 -35.11
CA CYS A 151 -17.42 -22.78 -36.14
C CYS A 151 -16.63 -23.57 -37.19
N ASP A 152 -16.85 -23.26 -38.46
CA ASP A 152 -16.14 -23.89 -39.58
C ASP A 152 -14.66 -23.43 -39.64
N GLU A 153 -14.38 -22.20 -39.21
CA GLU A 153 -13.05 -21.61 -39.07
C GLU A 153 -12.94 -20.88 -37.74
N GLN A 154 -11.82 -21.08 -37.02
CA GLN A 154 -11.56 -20.44 -35.73
C GLN A 154 -10.88 -19.08 -35.95
N GLN A 155 -11.44 -18.03 -35.35
CA GLN A 155 -10.88 -16.68 -35.42
C GLN A 155 -9.93 -16.40 -34.25
N ALA A 156 -9.19 -15.30 -34.32
CA ALA A 156 -8.38 -14.86 -33.19
C ALA A 156 -9.29 -14.50 -32.01
N SER A 157 -8.92 -14.98 -30.82
CA SER A 157 -9.61 -14.64 -29.59
C SER A 157 -9.23 -13.24 -29.10
N PHE A 158 -10.17 -12.50 -28.51
CA PHE A 158 -9.90 -11.17 -27.95
C PHE A 158 -10.86 -10.81 -26.82
N CYS A 159 -10.40 -9.96 -25.91
CA CYS A 159 -11.26 -9.34 -24.92
C CYS A 159 -12.01 -8.17 -25.54
N MET A 160 -13.34 -8.15 -25.38
CA MET A 160 -14.22 -7.09 -25.90
C MET A 160 -14.43 -5.99 -24.87
N THR A 161 -14.54 -6.38 -23.60
CA THR A 161 -14.78 -5.46 -22.50
C THR A 161 -13.85 -5.80 -21.35
N TRP A 162 -12.85 -4.96 -21.11
CA TRP A 162 -11.96 -5.09 -19.96
C TRP A 162 -12.62 -4.51 -18.72
N ALA A 163 -12.43 -5.17 -17.57
CA ALA A 163 -12.96 -4.67 -16.31
C ALA A 163 -12.42 -3.28 -15.92
N SER A 164 -11.21 -2.95 -16.39
CA SER A 164 -10.60 -1.62 -16.22
C SER A 164 -11.32 -0.51 -16.97
N GLU A 165 -12.08 -0.82 -18.02
CA GLU A 165 -12.83 0.17 -18.80
C GLU A 165 -14.19 0.50 -18.19
N LEU A 166 -14.71 -0.37 -17.30
CA LEU A 166 -15.97 -0.13 -16.57
C LEU A 166 -15.77 0.52 -15.21
N LEU A 167 -14.52 0.62 -14.74
CA LEU A 167 -14.19 1.42 -13.57
C LEU A 167 -13.73 2.80 -14.05
N PRO A 168 -14.20 3.92 -13.47
CA PRO A 168 -13.44 5.16 -13.58
C PRO A 168 -12.00 4.82 -13.15
N MET A 169 -11.02 5.22 -13.98
CA MET A 169 -9.58 4.97 -13.78
C MET A 169 -9.26 4.90 -12.28
N PRO A 170 -8.47 3.91 -11.82
CA PRO A 170 -8.19 3.76 -10.40
C PRO A 170 -7.76 5.12 -9.88
N LEU A 171 -8.59 5.69 -9.00
CA LEU A 171 -8.18 6.86 -8.26
C LEU A 171 -6.84 6.50 -7.63
N PRO A 172 -5.87 7.43 -7.65
CA PRO A 172 -4.53 7.16 -7.16
C PRO A 172 -4.65 6.43 -5.82
N MET A 173 -3.88 5.34 -5.67
CA MET A 173 -3.71 4.66 -4.38
C MET A 173 -3.58 5.75 -3.30
N PRO A 174 -4.20 5.58 -2.11
CA PRO A 174 -4.06 6.56 -1.04
C PRO A 174 -2.58 6.90 -0.96
N THR A 175 -2.25 8.17 -1.21
CA THR A 175 -0.87 8.58 -1.27
C THR A 175 -0.25 8.22 0.08
N THR A 176 1.01 7.81 0.07
CA THR A 176 1.78 7.45 1.26
C THR A 176 1.80 8.54 2.35
N ASP A 177 1.18 9.71 2.10
CA ASP A 177 1.03 10.83 3.01
C ASP A 177 0.23 10.50 4.28
N GLU A 178 -0.64 9.47 4.28
CA GLU A 178 -1.40 9.08 5.48
C GLU A 178 -0.62 8.13 6.42
N ILE A 179 0.49 7.54 5.96
CA ILE A 179 1.25 6.57 6.74
C ILE A 179 2.62 7.15 7.07
N PRO A 180 2.91 7.42 8.35
CA PRO A 180 4.15 8.08 8.76
C PRO A 180 5.40 7.36 8.28
N ASP A 181 6.42 8.12 7.85
CA ASP A 181 7.71 7.59 7.34
C ASP A 181 8.39 6.61 8.30
N GLY A 182 8.13 6.74 9.61
CA GLY A 182 8.65 5.87 10.65
C GLY A 182 8.03 4.47 10.71
N CYS A 183 7.00 4.18 9.90
CA CYS A 183 6.27 2.93 9.99
C CYS A 183 6.94 1.78 9.21
N LEU A 184 7.32 0.71 9.90
CA LEU A 184 7.92 -0.51 9.35
C LEU A 184 6.88 -1.56 8.93
N SER A 185 5.71 -1.61 9.55
CA SER A 185 4.61 -2.45 9.09
C SER A 185 3.29 -1.74 9.32
N PHE A 186 2.43 -1.74 8.30
CA PHE A 186 1.16 -1.01 8.33
C PHE A 186 0.11 -1.69 7.48
N PHE A 187 -1.13 -1.39 7.81
CA PHE A 187 -2.28 -1.66 6.97
C PHE A 187 -2.65 -0.39 6.22
N ASP A 188 -2.72 -0.44 4.89
CA ASP A 188 -3.01 0.73 4.03
C ASP A 188 -4.50 0.95 3.78
N GLY A 189 -5.36 0.24 4.51
CA GLY A 189 -6.81 0.19 4.29
C GLY A 189 -7.26 -1.04 3.47
N CYS A 190 -6.33 -1.74 2.80
CA CYS A 190 -6.63 -2.92 2.01
C CYS A 190 -5.58 -4.03 2.12
N ASN A 191 -4.32 -3.63 2.16
CA ASN A 191 -3.15 -4.48 2.07
C ASN A 191 -2.29 -4.34 3.32
N TRP A 192 -1.63 -5.44 3.66
CA TRP A 192 -0.55 -5.45 4.63
C TRP A 192 0.76 -5.11 3.96
N CYS A 193 1.42 -4.09 4.48
CA CYS A 193 2.68 -3.57 3.97
C CYS A 193 3.78 -3.68 5.00
N THR A 194 5.00 -3.90 4.51
CA THR A 194 6.22 -3.96 5.33
C THR A 194 7.36 -3.20 4.66
N ARG A 195 8.20 -2.55 5.46
CA ARG A 195 9.44 -1.89 5.07
C ARG A 195 10.59 -2.48 5.87
N ILE A 196 11.77 -2.53 5.26
CA ILE A 196 12.99 -2.96 5.96
C ILE A 196 13.51 -1.84 6.86
N GLN A 197 13.36 -0.59 6.43
CA GLN A 197 13.75 0.61 7.18
C GLN A 197 12.71 1.72 6.98
N ALA A 198 12.58 2.62 7.96
CA ALA A 198 11.73 3.80 7.85
C ALA A 198 12.14 4.65 6.63
N GLY A 199 11.16 5.14 5.88
CA GLY A 199 11.35 5.93 4.66
C GLY A 199 11.69 5.13 3.39
N GLU A 200 11.98 3.84 3.47
CA GLU A 200 12.22 2.99 2.28
C GLU A 200 10.91 2.54 1.61
N PRO A 201 10.93 2.10 0.34
CA PRO A 201 9.76 1.54 -0.33
C PRO A 201 9.18 0.34 0.43
N ALA A 202 7.85 0.32 0.58
CA ALA A 202 7.14 -0.80 1.21
C ALA A 202 6.82 -1.90 0.21
N VAL A 203 6.92 -3.15 0.67
CA VAL A 203 6.36 -4.31 -0.03
C VAL A 203 5.02 -4.64 0.60
N CYS A 204 3.97 -4.64 -0.21
CA CYS A 204 2.60 -4.87 0.23
C CYS A 204 2.04 -6.18 -0.33
N THR A 205 1.11 -6.80 0.38
CA THR A 205 0.23 -7.82 -0.18
C THR A 205 -0.58 -7.21 -1.32
N LEU A 206 -0.99 -8.01 -2.31
CA LEU A 206 -1.86 -7.56 -3.40
C LEU A 206 -3.24 -8.19 -3.22
N GLN A 207 -4.00 -7.71 -2.24
CA GLN A 207 -5.38 -8.14 -2.00
C GLN A 207 -6.35 -7.31 -2.84
N PHE A 208 -7.41 -7.98 -3.31
CA PHE A 208 -8.48 -7.32 -4.04
C PHE A 208 -9.55 -6.82 -3.06
N CYS A 209 -9.58 -5.50 -2.80
CA CYS A 209 -10.56 -4.92 -1.88
C CYS A 209 -11.82 -4.49 -2.60
N GLN A 210 -12.91 -5.23 -2.34
CA GLN A 210 -14.24 -5.01 -2.94
C GLN A 210 -15.08 -3.94 -2.24
N GLN A 211 -14.62 -3.40 -1.11
CA GLN A 211 -15.46 -2.49 -0.33
C GLN A 211 -15.47 -1.10 -0.94
N SER A 212 -16.64 -0.45 -0.94
CA SER A 212 -16.77 0.97 -1.28
C SER A 212 -15.87 1.79 -0.35
N PHE A 213 -15.29 2.88 -0.86
CA PHE A 213 -14.34 3.73 -0.13
C PHE A 213 -14.80 4.10 1.29
N ASP A 214 -16.11 4.37 1.47
CA ASP A 214 -16.71 4.72 2.76
C ASP A 214 -16.73 3.59 3.81
N LEU A 215 -16.40 2.36 3.41
CA LEU A 215 -16.39 1.16 4.27
C LEU A 215 -14.98 0.57 4.45
N MET A 216 -13.96 1.11 3.77
CA MET A 216 -12.60 0.63 3.97
C MET A 216 -12.11 0.98 5.39
N PRO A 217 -11.44 0.05 6.08
CA PRO A 217 -10.81 0.36 7.35
C PRO A 217 -9.81 1.50 7.17
N THR A 218 -9.71 2.39 8.15
CA THR A 218 -8.71 3.46 8.15
C THR A 218 -7.30 2.87 8.16
N PRO A 219 -6.37 3.39 7.35
CA PRO A 219 -4.97 2.98 7.41
C PRO A 219 -4.40 3.17 8.82
N TYR A 220 -3.54 2.26 9.25
CA TYR A 220 -2.86 2.36 10.54
C TYR A 220 -1.50 1.69 10.53
N CYS A 221 -0.59 2.21 11.35
CA CYS A 221 0.74 1.64 11.56
C CYS A 221 0.70 0.59 12.67
N GLU A 222 1.25 -0.59 12.40
CA GLU A 222 1.40 -1.67 13.38
C GLU A 222 2.78 -1.66 14.04
N ALA A 223 3.84 -1.39 13.27
CA ALA A 223 5.22 -1.42 13.77
C ALA A 223 6.01 -0.18 13.32
N TRP A 224 6.81 0.39 14.22
CA TRP A 224 7.61 1.60 13.96
C TRP A 224 9.12 1.31 14.06
N ALA A 225 9.94 2.03 13.28
CA ALA A 225 11.42 1.93 13.28
C ALA A 225 12.10 2.58 14.48
N GLY A 226 11.31 2.94 15.48
CA GLY A 226 11.70 3.69 16.66
C GLY A 226 10.46 4.16 17.39
N MET A 227 10.67 5.01 18.39
CA MET A 227 9.59 5.56 19.18
C MET A 227 8.63 6.38 18.30
N PRO A 228 7.32 6.03 18.24
CA PRO A 228 6.36 6.82 17.47
C PRO A 228 6.35 8.29 17.90
N PRO A 229 6.02 9.25 17.02
CA PRO A 229 6.07 10.68 17.31
C PRO A 229 5.21 11.06 18.53
N ASP A 230 4.09 10.36 18.68
CA ASP A 230 3.04 10.59 19.67
C ASP A 230 3.35 9.87 20.99
N CYS A 231 4.37 9.01 20.98
CA CYS A 231 4.71 8.13 22.09
C CYS A 231 5.62 8.83 23.11
N LEU A 232 5.27 8.80 24.39
CA LEU A 232 6.08 9.38 25.49
C LEU A 232 6.97 8.36 26.21
N LEU A 233 6.57 7.09 26.18
CA LEU A 233 7.36 5.97 26.70
C LEU A 233 7.29 4.83 25.69
N TYR A 234 8.43 4.30 25.25
CA TYR A 234 8.51 3.28 24.22
C TYR A 234 9.54 2.25 24.58
N PHE A 235 9.20 0.99 24.39
CA PHE A 235 10.16 -0.10 24.41
C PHE A 235 10.46 -0.48 22.97
N ASP A 236 11.72 -0.38 22.55
CA ASP A 236 12.13 -0.69 21.17
C ASP A 236 12.37 -2.20 20.93
N GLY A 237 12.01 -3.04 21.91
CA GLY A 237 12.34 -4.47 21.92
C GLY A 237 13.61 -4.82 22.70
N CYS A 238 14.37 -3.83 23.18
CA CYS A 238 15.52 -4.05 24.06
C CYS A 238 15.74 -2.92 25.09
N ASN A 239 15.47 -1.68 24.68
CA ASN A 239 15.70 -0.44 25.39
C ASN A 239 14.39 0.26 25.73
N ASN A 240 14.38 0.91 26.89
CA ASN A 240 13.31 1.83 27.26
C ASN A 240 13.70 3.23 26.82
N CYS A 241 12.84 3.83 26.01
CA CYS A 241 12.93 5.15 25.42
C CYS A 241 11.87 6.07 26.03
N THR A 242 12.24 7.32 26.30
CA THR A 242 11.33 8.35 26.80
C THR A 242 11.54 9.67 26.06
N ARG A 243 10.48 10.48 25.97
CA ARG A 243 10.56 11.88 25.52
C ARG A 243 9.67 12.77 26.39
N SER A 244 9.94 14.07 26.41
CA SER A 244 9.21 15.03 27.27
C SER A 244 7.85 15.46 26.73
N ALA A 245 7.67 15.45 25.42
CA ALA A 245 6.40 15.73 24.73
C ALA A 245 6.40 15.06 23.34
N PRO A 246 5.23 14.88 22.69
CA PRO A 246 5.17 14.37 21.33
C PRO A 246 6.08 15.17 20.38
N GLY A 247 6.86 14.47 19.56
CA GLY A 247 7.81 15.07 18.62
C GLY A 247 9.15 15.57 19.21
N GLU A 248 9.33 15.58 20.53
CA GLU A 248 10.60 15.99 21.17
C GLU A 248 11.67 14.89 21.10
N ASP A 249 12.92 15.27 21.44
CA ASP A 249 14.08 14.38 21.50
C ASP A 249 13.84 13.16 22.40
N VAL A 250 14.30 12.00 21.93
CA VAL A 250 14.13 10.71 22.59
C VAL A 250 15.41 10.32 23.33
N ALA A 251 15.27 9.93 24.60
CA ALA A 251 16.33 9.35 25.40
C ALA A 251 16.05 7.86 25.65
N CYS A 252 16.92 6.98 25.17
CA CYS A 252 16.81 5.54 25.37
C CYS A 252 17.90 5.00 26.31
N THR A 253 17.59 3.94 27.06
CA THR A 253 18.62 3.12 27.70
C THR A 253 19.51 2.48 26.64
N LEU A 254 20.75 2.10 26.99
CA LEU A 254 21.66 1.38 26.10
C LEU A 254 21.94 -0.02 26.64
N LYS A 255 21.00 -0.93 26.41
CA LYS A 255 21.11 -2.35 26.73
C LYS A 255 21.56 -3.12 25.50
N ALA A 256 22.38 -4.14 25.72
CA ALA A 256 22.68 -5.15 24.71
C ALA A 256 21.82 -6.37 25.02
N CYS A 257 20.86 -6.67 24.15
CA CYS A 257 19.99 -7.83 24.29
C CYS A 257 20.41 -8.90 23.27
N GLU A 258 20.44 -10.16 23.70
CA GLU A 258 20.73 -11.30 22.81
C GLU A 258 19.57 -11.60 21.86
N THR A 259 18.35 -11.26 22.28
CA THR A 259 17.11 -11.39 21.49
C THR A 259 16.31 -10.09 21.61
N LEU A 260 15.75 -9.63 20.48
CA LEU A 260 14.84 -8.49 20.46
C LEU A 260 13.41 -8.97 20.73
N GLU A 261 12.72 -8.26 21.61
CA GLU A 261 11.29 -8.44 21.89
C GLU A 261 10.45 -7.56 20.94
N VAL A 262 9.12 -7.72 20.99
CA VAL A 262 8.21 -6.89 20.18
C VAL A 262 8.25 -5.46 20.72
N PRO A 263 8.56 -4.46 19.86
CA PRO A 263 8.54 -3.08 20.29
C PRO A 263 7.13 -2.66 20.65
N VAL A 264 6.98 -1.96 21.77
CA VAL A 264 5.71 -1.48 22.30
C VAL A 264 5.86 -0.02 22.59
N CYS A 265 5.12 0.80 21.87
CA CYS A 265 4.77 2.10 22.45
C CYS A 265 3.88 1.79 23.64
N PHE A 266 4.29 2.27 24.81
CA PHE A 266 3.38 2.39 25.92
C PHE A 266 2.46 3.59 25.60
N ASP A 267 1.76 3.48 24.49
CA ASP A 267 0.57 4.26 24.26
C ASP A 267 -0.45 3.62 25.19
N TRP A 268 -0.63 4.32 26.31
CA TRP A 268 -1.67 4.09 27.28
C TRP A 268 -1.92 2.64 27.77
N ALA A 269 -1.24 2.22 28.82
CA ALA A 269 -1.91 2.27 30.13
C ALA A 269 -1.96 3.72 30.63
N VAL A 270 -2.77 4.56 29.96
CA VAL A 270 -2.90 5.97 30.32
C VAL A 270 -3.61 5.88 31.63
N MET A 271 -2.85 6.12 32.71
CA MET A 271 -3.43 6.67 33.89
C MET A 271 -4.33 7.80 33.40
N PRO A 272 -5.67 7.63 33.45
CA PRO A 272 -6.61 8.55 32.84
C PRO A 272 -6.22 9.98 33.15
N ILE A 273 -6.44 10.95 32.26
CA ILE A 273 -5.98 12.33 32.48
C ILE A 273 -6.44 12.86 33.86
N ASN A 274 -7.61 12.39 34.32
CA ASN A 274 -8.26 12.67 35.59
C ASN A 274 -7.87 11.73 36.75
N CYS A 275 -6.93 10.82 36.56
CA CYS A 275 -6.52 9.83 37.55
C CYS A 275 -5.18 10.26 38.17
N LEU A 276 -5.16 10.38 39.49
CA LEU A 276 -4.00 10.76 40.30
C LEU A 276 -3.19 9.54 40.75
N LYS A 277 -3.83 8.37 40.90
CA LYS A 277 -3.17 7.10 41.24
C LYS A 277 -3.72 5.95 40.42
N TYR A 278 -2.85 5.19 39.79
CA TYR A 278 -3.22 4.17 38.83
C TYR A 278 -2.35 2.92 38.99
N TYR A 279 -2.99 1.77 38.83
CA TYR A 279 -2.31 0.50 38.74
C TYR A 279 -2.33 0.04 37.29
N ASP A 280 -1.15 -0.14 36.69
CA ASP A 280 -1.00 -0.51 35.29
C ASP A 280 -1.04 -2.03 35.05
N GLY A 281 -1.34 -2.81 36.09
CA GLY A 281 -1.29 -4.27 36.07
C GLY A 281 -0.06 -4.88 36.75
N CYS A 282 0.93 -4.06 37.14
CA CYS A 282 2.12 -4.50 37.87
C CYS A 282 2.71 -3.42 38.79
N ASN A 283 2.65 -2.17 38.34
CA ASN A 283 3.24 -1.00 38.94
C ASN A 283 2.19 -0.01 39.43
N TRP A 284 2.57 0.72 40.47
CA TRP A 284 1.80 1.82 41.01
C TRP A 284 2.31 3.14 40.45
N CYS A 285 1.46 3.82 39.70
CA CYS A 285 1.68 5.14 39.11
C CYS A 285 0.98 6.21 39.93
N ASN A 286 1.63 7.35 40.13
CA ASN A 286 1.05 8.54 40.77
C ASN A 286 1.41 9.81 39.99
N ARG A 287 0.50 10.78 39.90
CA ARG A 287 0.80 12.15 39.41
C ARG A 287 0.36 13.21 40.42
N GLY A 288 1.01 14.37 40.37
CA GLY A 288 0.70 15.51 41.26
C GLY A 288 -0.56 16.26 40.88
N ASP A 289 -0.80 16.43 39.57
CA ASP A 289 -1.90 17.23 39.01
C ASP A 289 -2.55 16.51 37.82
N VAL A 290 -3.81 16.83 37.51
CA VAL A 290 -4.54 16.31 36.32
C VAL A 290 -3.73 16.58 35.05
N GLY A 291 -3.52 15.53 34.24
CA GLY A 291 -2.70 15.60 33.03
C GLY A 291 -1.19 15.77 33.24
N GLY A 292 -0.72 15.83 34.49
CA GLY A 292 0.71 15.89 34.80
C GLY A 292 1.45 14.57 34.52
N VAL A 293 2.78 14.65 34.46
CA VAL A 293 3.63 13.46 34.29
C VAL A 293 3.44 12.50 35.46
N ALA A 294 3.21 11.23 35.16
CA ALA A 294 3.07 10.17 36.17
C ALA A 294 4.43 9.59 36.54
N ALA A 295 4.66 9.36 37.83
CA ALA A 295 5.79 8.59 38.34
C ALA A 295 5.29 7.20 38.77
N CYS A 296 5.83 6.15 38.17
CA CYS A 296 5.46 4.77 38.45
C CYS A 296 6.58 4.03 39.19
N THR A 297 6.21 3.07 40.04
CA THR A 297 7.17 2.07 40.54
C THR A 297 7.68 1.23 39.37
N ALA A 298 8.89 0.67 39.46
CA ALA A 298 9.40 -0.28 38.48
C ALA A 298 9.59 -1.66 39.15
N ARG A 299 8.51 -2.43 39.20
CA ARG A 299 8.48 -3.79 39.74
C ARG A 299 8.57 -4.77 38.58
N GLU A 300 9.31 -5.84 38.80
CA GLU A 300 9.33 -6.98 37.89
C GLU A 300 8.20 -7.94 38.31
N CYS A 301 7.19 -8.08 37.45
CA CYS A 301 6.07 -8.99 37.70
C CYS A 301 6.11 -10.13 36.70
N THR A 302 5.98 -11.36 37.21
CA THR A 302 5.90 -12.57 36.38
C THR A 302 4.53 -12.74 35.70
N THR A 303 3.53 -11.99 36.17
CA THR A 303 2.16 -12.01 35.66
C THR A 303 1.58 -10.60 35.71
N GLN A 304 0.92 -10.17 34.64
CA GLN A 304 0.21 -8.88 34.54
C GLN A 304 -1.24 -9.05 35.05
N GLU A 305 -1.66 -8.16 35.94
CA GLU A 305 -3.04 -8.07 36.44
C GLU A 305 -3.85 -7.03 35.64
N PRO A 306 -5.19 -7.01 35.75
CA PRO A 306 -5.99 -5.96 35.14
C PRO A 306 -5.65 -4.57 35.70
N MET A 307 -5.55 -3.59 34.81
CA MET A 307 -5.23 -2.20 35.16
C MET A 307 -6.47 -1.43 35.66
N TYR A 308 -6.28 -0.51 36.62
CA TYR A 308 -7.37 0.32 37.16
C TYR A 308 -6.88 1.60 37.86
N CYS A 309 -7.72 2.64 37.83
CA CYS A 309 -7.49 3.86 38.60
C CYS A 309 -7.97 3.67 40.05
N THR A 310 -7.15 4.08 41.01
CA THR A 310 -7.49 4.04 42.45
C THR A 310 -7.83 5.39 43.05
N ASP A 311 -7.42 6.48 42.39
CA ASP A 311 -7.64 7.83 42.88
C ASP A 311 -7.92 8.75 41.70
N TRP A 312 -9.15 9.25 41.62
CA TRP A 312 -9.57 10.19 40.59
C TRP A 312 -9.50 11.61 41.15
N ALA A 313 -8.93 12.54 40.39
CA ALA A 313 -8.98 13.95 40.70
C ALA A 313 -10.45 14.39 40.86
N ALA A 314 -10.72 15.18 41.90
CA ALA A 314 -12.02 15.79 42.08
C ALA A 314 -12.42 16.55 40.80
N LYS A 315 -13.66 16.36 40.35
CA LYS A 315 -14.19 16.94 39.09
C LYS A 315 -13.71 18.39 38.91
N SER A 316 -12.80 18.62 37.96
CA SER A 316 -12.65 19.95 37.39
C SER A 316 -13.79 20.12 36.40
N SER A 317 -14.47 21.26 36.45
CA SER A 317 -15.71 21.53 35.74
C SER A 317 -15.58 21.61 34.21
N ASP A 318 -14.38 21.41 33.65
CA ASP A 318 -14.08 22.10 32.39
C ASP A 318 -13.85 21.20 31.17
N HIS A 319 -13.57 19.88 31.26
CA HIS A 319 -13.18 19.09 30.07
C HIS A 319 -13.82 17.69 29.97
N ASN A 320 -15.15 17.63 29.96
CA ASN A 320 -15.89 16.55 29.29
C ASN A 320 -17.11 17.20 28.64
N PRO A 321 -17.47 16.94 27.36
CA PRO A 321 -18.82 17.25 26.91
C PRO A 321 -19.76 16.47 27.81
N VAL A 322 -20.40 17.15 28.75
CA VAL A 322 -21.44 16.59 29.59
C VAL A 322 -22.54 16.18 28.62
N LEU A 323 -22.65 14.87 28.37
CA LEU A 323 -23.86 14.33 27.81
C LEU A 323 -24.94 14.54 28.88
N GLU A 324 -25.78 15.55 28.70
CA GLU A 324 -26.87 15.84 29.61
C GLU A 324 -27.80 14.63 29.64
N ILE A 325 -27.96 14.01 30.82
CA ILE A 325 -28.95 12.95 31.02
C ILE A 325 -30.32 13.58 30.72
N PRO A 326 -31.10 13.02 29.77
CA PRO A 326 -32.41 13.57 29.45
C PRO A 326 -33.29 13.73 30.70
N ASP A 327 -34.00 14.85 30.81
CA ASP A 327 -34.88 15.12 31.94
C ASP A 327 -35.87 13.97 32.16
N GLY A 328 -35.90 13.44 33.38
CA GLY A 328 -36.73 12.30 33.76
C GLY A 328 -36.07 10.93 33.56
N CYS A 329 -34.87 10.83 32.99
CA CYS A 329 -34.20 9.54 32.83
C CYS A 329 -33.57 9.05 34.16
N LEU A 330 -34.05 7.93 34.70
CA LEU A 330 -33.55 7.28 35.91
C LEU A 330 -32.31 6.40 35.67
N SER A 331 -32.19 5.79 34.48
CA SER A 331 -31.05 4.96 34.06
C SER A 331 -30.70 5.27 32.60
N PHE A 332 -29.46 5.69 32.35
CA PHE A 332 -28.99 6.17 31.05
C PHE A 332 -27.72 5.42 30.63
N PHE A 333 -27.68 4.97 29.39
CA PHE A 333 -26.47 4.42 28.76
C PHE A 333 -25.89 5.46 27.81
N ASP A 334 -24.65 5.89 28.06
CA ASP A 334 -23.99 6.95 27.28
C ASP A 334 -23.28 6.44 26.01
N GLY A 335 -23.48 5.17 25.67
CA GLY A 335 -22.75 4.45 24.61
C GLY A 335 -21.69 3.49 25.17
N CYS A 336 -21.34 3.59 26.45
CA CYS A 336 -20.29 2.76 27.04
C CYS A 336 -20.43 2.55 28.57
N ASN A 337 -21.00 3.53 29.25
CA ASN A 337 -21.21 3.58 30.67
C ASN A 337 -22.70 3.59 31.00
N TRP A 338 -23.02 2.98 32.13
CA TRP A 338 -24.34 2.98 32.73
C TRP A 338 -24.37 4.01 33.84
N CYS A 339 -25.22 5.01 33.69
CA CYS A 339 -25.46 6.09 34.64
C CYS A 339 -26.82 5.93 35.31
N GLN A 340 -26.85 6.05 36.63
CA GLN A 340 -28.09 6.11 37.41
C GLN A 340 -28.29 7.52 37.94
N ALA A 341 -29.42 8.13 37.61
CA ALA A 341 -29.76 9.47 38.04
C ALA A 341 -30.06 9.50 39.55
N GLY A 342 -29.46 10.46 40.25
CA GLY A 342 -29.59 10.66 41.70
C GLY A 342 -28.72 11.82 42.18
N GLU A 343 -28.76 12.14 43.47
CA GLU A 343 -27.81 13.08 44.09
C GLU A 343 -26.89 12.31 45.06
N PRO A 344 -25.66 11.91 44.63
CA PRO A 344 -25.02 12.18 43.35
C PRO A 344 -25.38 11.17 42.25
N THR A 345 -25.30 11.60 40.99
CA THR A 345 -25.35 10.70 39.83
C THR A 345 -24.14 9.77 39.88
N VAL A 346 -24.38 8.47 39.74
CA VAL A 346 -23.33 7.44 39.73
C VAL A 346 -23.32 6.79 38.36
N CYS A 347 -22.15 6.75 37.72
CA CYS A 347 -21.95 6.03 36.47
C CYS A 347 -20.93 4.91 36.67
N THR A 348 -21.10 3.79 35.96
CA THR A 348 -19.99 2.87 35.73
C THR A 348 -18.93 3.59 34.89
N LEU A 349 -17.65 3.32 35.14
CA LEU A 349 -16.55 3.94 34.39
C LEU A 349 -15.79 2.84 33.67
N ARG A 350 -16.19 2.56 32.43
CA ARG A 350 -15.49 1.69 31.49
C ARG A 350 -14.75 2.56 30.48
N LEU A 351 -13.52 2.16 30.16
CA LEU A 351 -12.79 2.70 29.02
C LEU A 351 -13.40 2.06 27.77
N CYS A 352 -13.97 2.90 26.91
CA CYS A 352 -14.67 2.46 25.70
C CYS A 352 -13.65 2.16 24.63
N HIS A 353 -13.70 0.96 24.05
CA HIS A 353 -12.83 0.63 22.93
C HIS A 353 -13.43 1.19 21.64
N PRO A 354 -12.75 2.10 20.92
CA PRO A 354 -13.34 2.82 19.79
C PRO A 354 -13.79 1.92 18.62
N SER A 355 -13.25 0.70 18.51
CA SER A 355 -13.63 -0.27 17.47
C SER A 355 -14.69 -1.31 17.88
N ILE A 356 -15.08 -1.40 19.16
CA ILE A 356 -16.03 -2.43 19.65
C ILE A 356 -17.29 -1.79 20.23
N ASP A 357 -17.13 -0.70 20.99
CA ASP A 357 -18.23 -0.10 21.75
C ASP A 357 -18.94 1.06 21.02
N SER A 358 -18.41 1.52 19.88
CA SER A 358 -18.93 2.66 19.11
C SER A 358 -20.21 2.40 18.32
N THR A 359 -20.75 1.17 18.37
CA THR A 359 -21.96 0.79 17.62
C THR A 359 -23.27 1.04 18.37
N GLN A 360 -23.23 1.32 19.68
CA GLN A 360 -24.43 1.59 20.46
C GLN A 360 -24.66 3.09 20.67
N THR A 361 -25.75 3.59 20.10
CA THR A 361 -26.20 4.97 20.32
C THR A 361 -26.69 5.17 21.75
N PRO A 362 -26.40 6.30 22.41
CA PRO A 362 -26.87 6.58 23.77
C PRO A 362 -28.40 6.46 23.89
N TYR A 363 -28.89 5.88 24.99
CA TYR A 363 -30.33 5.74 25.23
C TYR A 363 -30.70 5.74 26.72
N CYS A 364 -31.95 6.11 27.01
CA CYS A 364 -32.52 5.99 28.34
C CYS A 364 -33.18 4.62 28.51
N GLU A 365 -32.75 3.85 29.51
CA GLU A 365 -33.31 2.54 29.81
C GLU A 365 -34.55 2.63 30.72
N ALA A 366 -34.57 3.60 31.65
CA ALA A 366 -35.67 3.82 32.57
C ALA A 366 -35.96 5.31 32.75
N TRP A 367 -37.23 5.69 32.64
CA TRP A 367 -37.78 7.04 32.88
C TRP A 367 -38.53 7.10 34.22
#